data_AF-A0A326GE57-F1
#
_entry.id   AF-A0A326GE57-F1
#
_cell.length_a   1.000
_cell.length_b   1.000
_cell.length_c   1.000
_cell.angle_alpha   90.00
_cell.angle_beta   90.00
_cell.angle_gamma   90.00
#
_symmetry.space_group_name_H-M   'P 1'
#
loop_
_entity.id
_entity.type
_entity.pdbx_description
1 polymer ?
#
loop_
_entity_poly.entity_id
_entity_poly.type
_entity_poly.pdbx_seq_one_letter_code
_entity_poly.pdbx_strand_id
1 'polypeptide(L)'
;MTGVFDSLRKGSRWPNVVLLLIIGLAFFALIYLVWTTVEAEREERLQTRQTALVIDELAELESAALNAETGQRGYLITLDRRYLASYEDGRAQYAPTLRRLRNLLGTNATVRQSELLDQMAQFAGEKFTEMERSVLLVQDGRLLDARRAILSDEGQIAMERLRRSMREMEEIERALLAEQAEDTARLEARILPLLGGLVLLLIVAMVLGSRLVRRAAKAEAKAAQAAEVGEARDRADLLARELNHRVKNLFAVVLAIVQMSSRDKPEAKPVTDSIAQRIRALLTAHEVSQGELDRELASLEALVETSLAPYRSAKHVANIEGPEVLLPAKRITPLGLVFHELTTNAVKYGAWAHGGTIDVSWKKSADKVTLVWRESGVTIGGEPERKGFGSLL
;
A
#
# COMPACT_ATOMS: atom_id res chain seq x y z
N MET A 1 -20.65 -35.58 -10.66
CA MET A 1 -21.12 -34.48 -11.53
C MET A 1 -21.18 -33.17 -10.72
N THR A 2 -20.06 -32.80 -10.09
CA THR A 2 -19.98 -31.75 -9.05
C THR A 2 -18.59 -31.09 -9.06
N GLY A 3 -18.07 -30.76 -10.24
CA GLY A 3 -16.68 -30.33 -10.41
C GLY A 3 -16.47 -29.24 -11.46
N VAL A 4 -17.46 -28.36 -11.69
CA VAL A 4 -17.35 -27.29 -12.70
C VAL A 4 -17.61 -25.88 -12.14
N PHE A 5 -18.16 -25.75 -10.93
CA PHE A 5 -18.53 -24.44 -10.38
C PHE A 5 -17.49 -23.74 -9.49
N ASP A 6 -16.31 -24.33 -9.26
CA ASP A 6 -15.31 -23.74 -8.34
C ASP A 6 -14.21 -22.92 -9.04
N SER A 7 -14.27 -22.76 -10.37
CA SER A 7 -13.29 -21.97 -11.14
C SER A 7 -13.58 -20.46 -11.20
N LEU A 8 -14.62 -20.00 -10.49
CA LEU A 8 -15.04 -18.59 -10.48
C LEU A 8 -14.72 -17.84 -9.18
N ARG A 9 -13.78 -18.35 -8.37
CA ARG A 9 -13.10 -17.51 -7.37
C ARG A 9 -12.02 -16.65 -8.05
N LYS A 10 -12.41 -15.96 -9.13
CA LYS A 10 -11.65 -14.88 -9.77
C LYS A 10 -11.39 -13.84 -8.70
N GLY A 11 -10.11 -13.65 -8.34
CA GLY A 11 -9.65 -12.54 -7.51
C GLY A 11 -10.35 -11.27 -7.97
N SER A 12 -11.11 -10.65 -7.06
CA SER A 12 -11.96 -9.51 -7.35
C SER A 12 -11.15 -8.47 -8.11
N ARG A 13 -11.44 -8.26 -9.40
CA ARG A 13 -10.81 -7.22 -10.23
C ARG A 13 -11.36 -5.83 -9.90
N TRP A 14 -12.44 -5.78 -9.11
CA TRP A 14 -13.11 -4.57 -8.67
C TRP A 14 -12.19 -3.55 -7.98
N PRO A 15 -11.26 -3.91 -7.08
CA PRO A 15 -10.36 -2.93 -6.44
C PRO A 15 -9.47 -2.22 -7.46
N ASN A 16 -9.00 -2.93 -8.50
CA ASN A 16 -8.16 -2.35 -9.55
C ASN A 16 -8.98 -1.47 -10.50
N VAL A 17 -10.20 -1.88 -10.83
CA VAL A 17 -11.12 -1.08 -11.65
C VAL A 17 -11.53 0.21 -10.92
N VAL A 18 -11.80 0.13 -9.62
CA VAL A 18 -12.11 1.29 -8.78
C VAL A 18 -10.91 2.23 -8.69
N LEU A 19 -9.70 1.71 -8.52
CA LEU A 19 -8.48 2.52 -8.49
C LEU A 19 -8.24 3.26 -9.81
N LEU A 20 -8.40 2.57 -10.95
CA LEU A 20 -8.29 3.18 -12.28
C LEU A 20 -9.35 4.26 -12.52
N LEU A 21 -10.59 4.03 -12.06
CA LEU A 21 -11.66 5.02 -12.12
C LEU A 21 -11.33 6.26 -11.30
N ILE A 22 -10.80 6.10 -10.08
CA ILE A 22 -10.38 7.21 -9.21
C ILE A 22 -9.27 8.03 -9.89
N ILE A 23 -8.26 7.36 -10.45
CA ILE A 23 -7.17 8.03 -11.17
C ILE A 23 -7.70 8.76 -12.42
N GLY A 24 -8.59 8.13 -13.18
CA GLY A 24 -9.21 8.74 -14.36
C GLY A 24 -10.05 9.97 -14.03
N LEU A 25 -10.87 9.90 -12.97
CA LEU A 25 -11.64 11.04 -12.46
C LEU A 25 -10.74 12.18 -11.97
N ALA A 26 -9.67 11.85 -11.26
CA ALA A 26 -8.67 12.83 -10.82
C ALA A 26 -8.01 13.54 -12.01
N PHE A 27 -7.63 12.79 -13.05
CA PHE A 27 -7.02 13.35 -14.25
C PHE A 27 -7.99 14.22 -15.05
N PHE A 28 -9.25 13.80 -15.16
CA PHE A 28 -10.29 14.60 -15.80
C PHE A 28 -10.56 15.91 -15.03
N ALA A 29 -10.65 15.83 -13.70
CA ALA A 29 -10.80 17.01 -12.85
C ALA A 29 -9.61 17.98 -12.99
N LEU A 30 -8.38 17.46 -13.12
CA LEU A 30 -7.20 18.26 -13.38
C LEU A 30 -7.28 18.98 -14.72
N ILE A 31 -7.59 18.26 -15.80
CA ILE A 31 -7.72 18.85 -17.14
C ILE A 31 -8.82 19.91 -17.14
N TYR A 32 -9.95 19.62 -16.52
CA TYR A 32 -11.06 20.57 -16.40
C TYR A 32 -10.64 21.83 -15.65
N LEU A 33 -9.97 21.68 -14.49
CA LEU A 33 -9.45 22.80 -13.71
C LEU A 33 -8.48 23.66 -14.52
N VAL A 34 -7.53 23.03 -15.22
CA VAL A 34 -6.55 23.73 -16.08
C VAL A 34 -7.27 24.46 -17.21
N TRP A 35 -8.23 23.81 -17.88
CA TRP A 35 -8.96 24.42 -18.98
C TRP A 35 -9.76 25.64 -18.52
N THR A 36 -10.50 25.54 -17.41
CA THR A 36 -11.24 26.68 -16.84
C THR A 36 -10.32 27.81 -16.40
N THR A 37 -9.11 27.49 -15.94
CA THR A 37 -8.13 28.50 -15.51
C THR A 37 -7.56 29.26 -16.70
N VAL A 38 -7.14 28.55 -17.75
CA VAL A 38 -6.54 29.16 -18.95
C VAL A 38 -7.55 30.06 -19.68
N GLU A 39 -8.82 29.66 -19.72
CA GLU A 39 -9.85 30.45 -20.40
C GLU A 39 -10.16 31.74 -19.62
N ALA A 40 -10.29 31.65 -18.29
CA ALA A 40 -10.48 32.83 -17.43
C ALA A 40 -9.30 33.81 -17.53
N GLU A 41 -8.07 33.28 -17.55
CA GLU A 41 -6.86 34.10 -17.64
C GLU A 41 -6.74 34.83 -19.00
N ARG A 42 -7.29 34.27 -20.09
CA ARG A 42 -7.27 34.91 -21.42
C ARG A 42 -8.16 36.13 -21.51
N GLU A 43 -9.39 36.04 -20.99
CA GLU A 43 -10.34 37.17 -21.01
C GLU A 43 -9.86 38.31 -20.09
N GLU A 44 -9.33 37.97 -18.93
CA GLU A 44 -8.80 38.93 -17.96
C GLU A 44 -7.60 39.71 -18.51
N ARG A 45 -6.63 39.03 -19.16
CA ARG A 45 -5.46 39.68 -19.77
C ARG A 45 -5.82 40.73 -20.82
N LEU A 46 -6.93 40.55 -21.56
CA LEU A 46 -7.38 41.51 -22.55
C LEU A 46 -7.89 42.80 -21.88
N GLN A 47 -8.66 42.67 -20.79
CA GLN A 47 -9.16 43.83 -20.04
C GLN A 47 -8.04 44.59 -19.34
N THR A 48 -7.12 43.90 -18.65
CA THR A 48 -5.96 44.53 -18.00
C THR A 48 -5.13 45.34 -19.00
N ARG A 49 -4.93 44.80 -20.22
CA ARG A 49 -4.21 45.50 -21.28
C ARG A 49 -4.98 46.74 -21.76
N GLN A 50 -6.30 46.67 -21.88
CA GLN A 50 -7.11 47.84 -22.26
C GLN A 50 -7.00 48.95 -21.22
N THR A 51 -7.17 48.63 -19.94
CA THR A 51 -7.06 49.62 -18.86
C THR A 51 -5.67 50.27 -18.79
N ALA A 52 -4.60 49.48 -18.96
CA ALA A 52 -3.24 50.03 -19.02
C ALA A 52 -3.03 50.99 -20.20
N LEU A 53 -3.62 50.70 -21.37
CA LEU A 53 -3.55 51.58 -22.54
C LEU A 53 -4.34 52.88 -22.34
N VAL A 54 -5.46 52.86 -21.60
CA VAL A 54 -6.21 54.09 -21.29
C VAL A 54 -5.36 55.03 -20.43
N ILE A 55 -4.67 54.52 -19.41
CA ILE A 55 -3.78 55.32 -18.56
C ILE A 55 -2.65 55.95 -19.38
N ASP A 56 -2.04 55.20 -20.30
CA ASP A 56 -0.99 55.69 -21.20
C ASP A 56 -1.50 56.83 -22.10
N GLU A 57 -2.69 56.68 -22.69
CA GLU A 57 -3.29 57.73 -23.52
C GLU A 57 -3.74 58.96 -22.72
N LEU A 58 -4.11 58.81 -21.44
CA LEU A 58 -4.36 59.96 -20.55
C LEU A 58 -3.07 60.74 -20.29
N ALA A 59 -1.95 60.05 -20.04
CA ALA A 59 -0.65 60.68 -19.86
C ALA A 59 -0.19 61.40 -21.15
N GLU A 60 -0.46 60.82 -22.32
CA GLU A 60 -0.18 61.44 -23.61
C GLU A 60 -1.03 62.71 -23.84
N LEU A 61 -2.31 62.70 -23.45
CA LEU A 61 -3.18 63.88 -23.52
C LEU A 61 -2.69 65.00 -22.60
N GLU A 62 -2.28 64.66 -21.38
CA GLU A 62 -1.71 65.63 -20.45
C GLU A 62 -0.40 66.24 -20.98
N SER A 63 0.49 65.39 -21.50
CA SER A 63 1.74 65.81 -22.13
C SER A 63 1.49 66.75 -23.31
N ALA A 64 0.57 66.41 -24.22
CA ALA A 64 0.21 67.25 -25.35
C ALA A 64 -0.33 68.62 -24.92
N ALA A 65 -1.20 68.67 -23.90
CA ALA A 65 -1.74 69.92 -23.37
C ALA A 65 -0.66 70.79 -22.69
N LEU A 66 0.23 70.17 -21.90
CA LEU A 66 1.31 70.86 -21.19
C LEU A 66 2.39 71.38 -22.14
N ASN A 67 2.80 70.58 -23.12
CA ASN A 67 3.74 71.00 -24.16
C ASN A 67 3.15 72.14 -24.98
N ALA A 68 1.85 72.09 -25.29
CA ALA A 68 1.19 73.14 -26.04
C ALA A 68 1.13 74.46 -25.26
N GLU A 69 0.75 74.41 -23.98
CA GLU A 69 0.75 75.59 -23.10
C GLU A 69 2.16 76.15 -22.90
N THR A 70 3.16 75.29 -22.76
CA THR A 70 4.57 75.71 -22.61
C THR A 70 5.08 76.40 -23.87
N GLY A 71 4.80 75.84 -25.05
CA GLY A 71 5.18 76.42 -26.34
C GLY A 71 4.47 77.75 -26.60
N GLN A 72 3.17 77.83 -26.32
CA GLN A 72 2.38 79.05 -26.41
C GLN A 72 2.95 80.16 -25.51
N ARG A 73 3.19 79.88 -24.23
CA ARG A 73 3.79 80.85 -23.30
C ARG A 73 5.19 81.28 -23.73
N GLY A 74 6.02 80.34 -24.18
CA GLY A 74 7.36 80.63 -24.70
C GLY A 74 7.32 81.61 -25.87
N TYR A 75 6.41 81.40 -26.83
CA TYR A 75 6.20 82.30 -27.95
C TYR A 75 5.68 83.67 -27.52
N LEU A 76 4.70 83.73 -26.62
CA LEU A 76 4.13 84.99 -26.13
C LEU A 76 5.15 85.86 -25.38
N ILE A 77 6.09 85.24 -24.67
CA ILE A 77 7.13 85.94 -23.90
C ILE A 77 8.28 86.41 -24.80
N THR A 78 8.73 85.55 -25.71
CA THR A 78 9.96 85.77 -26.48
C THR A 78 9.71 86.33 -27.88
N LEU A 79 8.50 86.17 -28.41
CA LEU A 79 8.12 86.42 -29.80
C LEU A 79 8.90 85.56 -30.82
N ASP A 80 9.61 84.54 -30.35
CA ASP A 80 10.40 83.64 -31.18
C ASP A 80 9.55 82.45 -31.62
N ARG A 81 9.32 82.35 -32.94
CA ARG A 81 8.52 81.30 -33.56
C ARG A 81 9.03 79.89 -33.28
N ARG A 82 10.29 79.70 -32.88
CA ARG A 82 10.82 78.37 -32.52
C ARG A 82 10.05 77.72 -31.37
N TYR A 83 9.49 78.52 -30.45
CA TYR A 83 8.65 78.00 -29.36
C TYR A 83 7.28 77.52 -29.82
N LEU A 84 6.81 77.91 -31.02
CA LEU A 84 5.53 77.43 -31.56
C LEU A 84 5.56 75.95 -31.94
N ALA A 85 6.73 75.35 -32.17
CA ALA A 85 6.83 73.93 -32.53
C ALA A 85 6.13 73.03 -31.51
N SER A 86 6.40 73.21 -30.21
CA SER A 86 5.75 72.43 -29.15
C SER A 86 4.24 72.71 -29.03
N TYR A 87 3.78 73.91 -29.41
CA TYR A 87 2.37 74.23 -29.52
C TYR A 87 1.70 73.51 -30.68
N GLU A 88 2.31 73.53 -31.86
CA GLU A 88 1.81 72.87 -33.05
C GLU A 88 1.76 71.35 -32.87
N ASP A 89 2.78 70.76 -32.25
CA ASP A 89 2.83 69.33 -31.92
C ASP A 89 1.68 68.93 -30.99
N GLY A 90 1.51 69.63 -29.87
CA GLY A 90 0.42 69.35 -28.94
C GLY A 90 -0.97 69.55 -29.58
N ARG A 91 -1.12 70.58 -30.42
CA ARG A 91 -2.37 70.82 -31.18
C ARG A 91 -2.66 69.71 -32.19
N ALA A 92 -1.63 69.17 -32.83
CA ALA A 92 -1.79 68.06 -33.77
C ALA A 92 -2.18 66.74 -33.07
N GLN A 93 -1.75 66.56 -31.81
CA GLN A 93 -1.90 65.30 -31.08
C GLN A 93 -3.18 65.20 -30.23
N TYR A 94 -3.67 66.29 -29.63
CA TYR A 94 -4.76 66.19 -28.63
C TYR A 94 -6.05 65.54 -29.17
N ALA A 95 -6.49 65.94 -30.37
CA ALA A 95 -7.72 65.42 -30.97
C ALA A 95 -7.61 63.94 -31.39
N PRO A 96 -6.50 63.49 -32.04
CA PRO A 96 -6.22 62.07 -32.20
C PRO A 96 -6.22 61.27 -30.89
N THR A 97 -5.59 61.79 -29.83
CA THR A 97 -5.52 61.11 -28.52
C THR A 97 -6.91 60.91 -27.92
N LEU A 98 -7.77 61.94 -27.93
CA LEU A 98 -9.17 61.81 -27.49
C LEU A 98 -9.96 60.77 -28.30
N ARG A 99 -9.71 60.65 -29.60
CA ARG A 99 -10.33 59.60 -30.43
C ARG A 99 -9.83 58.20 -30.07
N ARG A 100 -8.53 58.05 -29.76
CA ARG A 100 -7.98 56.76 -29.31
C ARG A 100 -8.56 56.36 -27.95
N LEU A 101 -8.64 57.28 -26.98
CA LEU A 101 -9.33 57.05 -25.70
C LEU A 101 -10.78 56.60 -25.89
N ARG A 102 -11.53 57.27 -26.77
CA ARG A 102 -12.91 56.87 -27.12
C ARG A 102 -13.00 55.45 -27.68
N ASN A 103 -12.08 55.09 -28.57
CA ASN A 103 -12.05 53.76 -29.19
C ASN A 103 -11.63 52.67 -28.19
N LEU A 104 -10.70 52.97 -27.28
CA LEU A 104 -10.25 52.03 -26.24
C LEU A 104 -11.36 51.70 -25.25
N LEU A 105 -12.12 52.72 -24.81
CA LEU A 105 -13.27 52.54 -23.92
C LEU A 105 -14.45 51.84 -24.62
N GLY A 106 -14.67 52.15 -25.90
CA GLY A 106 -15.63 51.45 -26.74
C GLY A 106 -17.06 51.42 -26.17
N THR A 107 -17.77 50.30 -26.34
CA THR A 107 -19.13 50.09 -25.82
C THR A 107 -19.16 49.64 -24.36
N ASN A 108 -18.01 49.29 -23.78
CA ASN A 108 -17.93 48.75 -22.41
C ASN A 108 -17.66 49.84 -21.37
N ALA A 109 -17.56 51.09 -21.80
CA ALA A 109 -17.35 52.24 -20.92
C ALA A 109 -18.49 52.38 -19.91
N THR A 110 -18.15 52.60 -18.65
CA THR A 110 -19.13 53.01 -17.65
C THR A 110 -19.70 54.39 -17.99
N VAL A 111 -20.88 54.70 -17.43
CA VAL A 111 -21.51 56.01 -17.60
C VAL A 111 -20.55 57.12 -17.16
N ARG A 112 -19.85 56.93 -16.02
CA ARG A 112 -18.90 57.90 -15.50
C ARG A 112 -17.67 58.08 -16.40
N GLN A 113 -17.10 57.00 -16.93
CA GLN A 113 -15.98 57.09 -17.88
C GLN A 113 -16.40 57.86 -19.15
N SER A 114 -17.61 57.60 -19.67
CA SER A 114 -18.12 58.29 -20.85
C SER A 114 -18.30 59.80 -20.60
N GLU A 115 -18.88 60.17 -19.45
CA GLU A 115 -19.02 61.57 -19.02
C GLU A 115 -17.67 62.28 -18.87
N LEU A 116 -16.70 61.62 -18.24
CA LEU A 116 -15.35 62.17 -18.04
C LEU A 116 -14.65 62.40 -19.38
N LEU A 117 -14.79 61.47 -20.32
CA LEU A 117 -14.21 61.62 -21.66
C LEU A 117 -14.85 62.79 -22.44
N ASP A 118 -16.17 62.99 -22.33
CA ASP A 118 -16.83 64.15 -22.93
C ASP A 118 -16.39 65.47 -22.29
N GLN A 119 -16.24 65.49 -20.95
CA GLN A 119 -15.68 66.64 -20.23
C GLN A 119 -14.24 66.94 -20.66
N MET A 120 -13.38 65.92 -20.78
CA MET A 120 -12.01 66.09 -21.30
C MET A 120 -12.02 66.67 -22.71
N ALA A 121 -12.86 66.15 -23.60
CA ALA A 121 -12.97 66.65 -24.97
C ALA A 121 -13.42 68.12 -25.01
N GLN A 122 -14.40 68.49 -24.19
CA GLN A 122 -14.86 69.86 -24.05
C GLN A 122 -13.73 70.77 -23.52
N PHE A 123 -13.14 70.45 -22.36
CA PHE A 123 -12.15 71.32 -21.71
C PHE A 123 -10.84 71.40 -22.50
N ALA A 124 -10.42 70.32 -23.16
CA ALA A 124 -9.30 70.35 -24.09
C ALA A 124 -9.61 71.26 -25.29
N GLY A 125 -10.81 71.14 -25.88
CA GLY A 125 -11.25 72.03 -26.96
C GLY A 125 -11.24 73.50 -26.56
N GLU A 126 -11.80 73.83 -25.39
CA GLU A 126 -11.79 75.19 -24.82
C GLU A 126 -10.34 75.70 -24.65
N LYS A 127 -9.46 74.88 -24.07
CA LYS A 127 -8.04 75.23 -23.84
C LYS A 127 -7.28 75.47 -25.14
N PHE A 128 -7.40 74.59 -26.13
CA PHE A 128 -6.72 74.75 -27.41
C PHE A 128 -7.26 75.93 -28.22
N THR A 129 -8.56 76.23 -28.11
CA THR A 129 -9.18 77.41 -28.75
C THR A 129 -8.66 78.71 -28.12
N GLU A 130 -8.51 78.77 -26.79
CA GLU A 130 -7.91 79.91 -26.10
C GLU A 130 -6.45 80.13 -26.52
N MET A 131 -5.64 79.05 -26.54
CA MET A 131 -4.25 79.11 -26.96
C MET A 131 -4.12 79.55 -28.43
N GLU A 132 -4.96 79.05 -29.32
CA GLU A 132 -4.99 79.47 -30.73
C GLU A 132 -5.30 80.96 -30.87
N ARG A 133 -6.32 81.45 -30.14
CA ARG A 133 -6.69 82.86 -30.14
C ARG A 133 -5.54 83.76 -29.69
N SER A 134 -4.84 83.39 -28.62
CA SER A 134 -3.72 84.18 -28.09
C SER A 134 -2.50 84.15 -29.03
N VAL A 135 -2.20 83.02 -29.67
CA VAL A 135 -1.14 82.91 -30.69
C VAL A 135 -1.45 83.78 -31.91
N LEU A 136 -2.68 83.73 -32.44
CA LEU A 136 -3.11 84.53 -33.59
C LEU A 136 -3.03 86.03 -33.30
N LEU A 137 -3.48 86.47 -32.12
CA LEU A 137 -3.38 87.89 -31.72
C LEU A 137 -1.94 88.40 -31.69
N VAL A 138 -0.98 87.57 -31.26
CA VAL A 138 0.45 87.95 -31.31
C VAL A 138 1.01 87.92 -32.73
N GLN A 139 0.60 86.96 -33.56
CA GLN A 139 0.97 86.94 -34.99
C GLN A 139 0.46 88.18 -35.75
N ASP A 140 -0.72 88.70 -35.40
CA ASP A 140 -1.32 89.93 -35.94
C ASP A 140 -0.72 91.22 -35.33
N GLY A 141 0.28 91.11 -34.45
CA GLY A 141 0.91 92.25 -33.77
C GLY A 141 0.09 92.88 -32.64
N ARG A 142 -1.04 92.27 -32.25
CA ARG A 142 -1.97 92.75 -31.21
C ARG A 142 -1.61 92.24 -29.82
N LEU A 143 -0.38 92.53 -29.37
CA LEU A 143 0.20 92.05 -28.10
C LEU A 143 -0.65 92.37 -26.86
N LEU A 144 -1.24 93.57 -26.79
CA LEU A 144 -2.06 93.98 -25.66
C LEU A 144 -3.38 93.19 -25.56
N ASP A 145 -3.97 92.83 -26.70
CA ASP A 145 -5.19 92.03 -26.72
C ASP A 145 -4.89 90.57 -26.38
N ALA A 146 -3.75 90.03 -26.86
CA ALA A 146 -3.27 88.71 -26.46
C ALA A 146 -3.04 88.62 -24.94
N ARG A 147 -2.43 89.64 -24.34
CA ARG A 147 -2.22 89.70 -22.88
C ARG A 147 -3.54 89.75 -22.12
N ARG A 148 -4.54 90.52 -22.58
CA ARG A 148 -5.88 90.54 -21.95
C ARG A 148 -6.58 89.19 -22.05
N ALA A 149 -6.42 88.48 -23.17
CA ALA A 149 -7.00 87.16 -23.35
C ALA A 149 -6.42 86.13 -22.36
N ILE A 150 -5.11 86.17 -22.09
CA ILE A 150 -4.48 85.26 -21.13
C ILE A 150 -4.90 85.58 -19.68
N LEU A 151 -5.10 86.86 -19.37
CA LEU A 151 -5.53 87.33 -18.06
C LEU A 151 -7.03 87.09 -17.78
N SER A 152 -7.78 86.46 -18.69
CA SER A 152 -9.21 86.16 -18.48
C SER A 152 -9.45 84.94 -17.57
N ASP A 153 -8.39 84.24 -17.16
CA ASP A 153 -8.39 82.98 -16.41
C ASP A 153 -9.13 81.81 -17.11
N GLU A 154 -9.78 82.03 -18.27
CA GLU A 154 -10.53 81.01 -19.02
C GLU A 154 -9.65 79.79 -19.36
N GLY A 155 -8.46 80.04 -19.88
CA GLY A 155 -7.48 78.98 -20.20
C GLY A 155 -6.92 78.27 -18.98
N GLN A 156 -6.85 78.93 -17.82
CA GLN A 156 -6.41 78.29 -16.58
C GLN A 156 -7.51 77.40 -16.00
N ILE A 157 -8.76 77.88 -15.99
CA ILE A 157 -9.92 77.12 -15.52
C ILE A 157 -10.16 75.88 -16.39
N ALA A 158 -10.07 76.02 -17.72
CA ALA A 158 -10.19 74.88 -18.64
C ALA A 158 -9.10 73.83 -18.37
N MET A 159 -7.84 74.26 -18.17
CA MET A 159 -6.74 73.35 -17.89
C MET A 159 -6.89 72.64 -16.54
N GLU A 160 -7.33 73.35 -15.49
CA GLU A 160 -7.55 72.74 -14.18
C GLU A 160 -8.68 71.71 -14.23
N ARG A 161 -9.76 72.01 -14.95
CA ARG A 161 -10.88 71.07 -15.16
C ARG A 161 -10.46 69.86 -15.98
N LEU A 162 -9.68 70.05 -17.04
CA LEU A 162 -9.10 68.96 -17.83
C LEU A 162 -8.22 68.05 -16.96
N ARG A 163 -7.29 68.62 -16.18
CA ARG A 163 -6.47 67.83 -15.23
C ARG A 163 -7.29 67.12 -14.17
N ARG A 164 -8.40 67.71 -13.73
CA ARG A 164 -9.28 67.09 -12.74
C ARG A 164 -10.02 65.90 -13.34
N SER A 165 -10.58 66.03 -14.54
CA SER A 165 -11.25 64.90 -15.20
C SER A 165 -10.27 63.78 -15.56
N MET A 166 -9.05 64.11 -16.03
CA MET A 166 -8.01 63.11 -16.29
C MET A 166 -7.60 62.35 -15.04
N ARG A 167 -7.37 63.05 -13.92
CA ARG A 167 -7.06 62.39 -12.63
C ARG A 167 -8.19 61.50 -12.14
N GLU A 168 -9.44 61.95 -12.26
CA GLU A 168 -10.58 61.13 -11.85
C GLU A 168 -10.71 59.87 -12.72
N MET A 169 -10.50 59.97 -14.04
CA MET A 169 -10.49 58.80 -14.90
C MET A 169 -9.31 57.87 -14.58
N GLU A 170 -8.13 58.41 -14.34
CA GLU A 170 -6.96 57.64 -13.93
C GLU A 170 -7.20 56.90 -12.60
N GLU A 171 -7.84 57.55 -11.62
CA GLU A 171 -8.23 56.92 -10.36
C GLU A 171 -9.20 55.75 -10.58
N ILE A 172 -10.19 55.91 -11.48
CA ILE A 172 -11.12 54.84 -11.85
C ILE A 172 -10.38 53.65 -12.49
N GLU A 173 -9.51 53.91 -13.47
CA GLU A 173 -8.74 52.86 -14.15
C GLU A 173 -7.77 52.15 -13.20
N ARG A 174 -7.08 52.90 -12.33
CA ARG A 174 -6.16 52.33 -11.32
C ARG A 174 -6.91 51.48 -10.29
N ALA A 175 -8.11 51.89 -9.87
CA ALA A 175 -8.94 51.12 -8.96
C ALA A 175 -9.39 49.79 -9.62
N LEU A 176 -9.79 49.84 -10.89
CA LEU A 176 -10.19 48.64 -11.65
C LEU A 176 -9.01 47.65 -11.79
N LEU A 177 -7.80 48.15 -12.08
CA LEU A 177 -6.60 47.30 -12.13
C LEU A 177 -6.28 46.65 -10.77
N ALA A 178 -6.43 47.41 -9.68
CA ALA A 178 -6.16 46.90 -8.35
C ALA A 178 -7.16 45.80 -7.93
N GLU A 179 -8.44 45.98 -8.26
CA GLU A 179 -9.49 44.98 -8.03
C GLU A 179 -9.22 43.69 -8.82
N GLN A 180 -8.91 43.82 -10.12
CA GLN A 180 -8.56 42.69 -10.97
C GLN A 180 -7.33 41.94 -10.46
N ALA A 181 -6.26 42.64 -10.07
CA ALA A 181 -5.04 42.04 -9.54
C ALA A 181 -5.29 41.25 -8.23
N GLU A 182 -6.24 41.70 -7.40
CA GLU A 182 -6.60 41.00 -6.18
C GLU A 182 -7.41 39.73 -6.48
N ASP A 183 -8.32 39.78 -7.45
CA ASP A 183 -9.11 38.62 -7.86
C ASP A 183 -8.27 37.53 -8.54
N THR A 184 -7.31 37.90 -9.38
CA THR A 184 -6.31 36.95 -9.91
C THR A 184 -5.54 36.27 -8.79
N ALA A 185 -5.04 37.05 -7.83
CA ALA A 185 -4.29 36.51 -6.69
C ALA A 185 -5.14 35.56 -5.83
N ARG A 186 -6.43 35.87 -5.62
CA ARG A 186 -7.36 34.99 -4.89
C ARG A 186 -7.64 33.68 -5.64
N LEU A 187 -7.76 33.73 -6.97
CA LEU A 187 -7.95 32.55 -7.81
C LEU A 187 -6.72 31.65 -7.76
N GLU A 188 -5.52 32.21 -7.96
CA GLU A 188 -4.26 31.47 -7.83
C GLU A 188 -4.12 30.81 -6.45
N ALA A 189 -4.44 31.54 -5.37
CA ALA A 189 -4.36 31.03 -4.00
C ALA A 189 -5.33 29.86 -3.71
N ARG A 190 -6.46 29.76 -4.42
CA ARG A 190 -7.39 28.62 -4.29
C ARG A 190 -6.95 27.40 -5.10
N ILE A 191 -6.25 27.60 -6.22
CA ILE A 191 -5.87 26.52 -7.15
C ILE A 191 -4.72 25.67 -6.61
N LEU A 192 -3.67 26.29 -6.05
CA LEU A 192 -2.51 25.57 -5.49
C LEU A 192 -2.89 24.48 -4.46
N PRO A 193 -3.72 24.75 -3.44
CA PRO A 193 -4.09 23.71 -2.47
C PRO A 193 -4.98 22.62 -3.09
N LEU A 194 -5.81 22.93 -4.09
CA LEU A 194 -6.61 21.92 -4.80
C LEU A 194 -5.71 20.97 -5.61
N LEU A 195 -4.72 21.51 -6.32
CA LEU A 195 -3.70 20.72 -7.02
C LEU A 195 -2.89 19.87 -6.04
N GLY A 196 -2.44 20.46 -4.92
CA GLY A 196 -1.74 19.73 -3.86
C GLY A 196 -2.58 18.60 -3.28
N GLY A 197 -3.86 18.84 -3.01
CA GLY A 197 -4.81 17.84 -2.53
C GLY A 197 -5.02 16.70 -3.54
N LEU A 198 -5.12 17.01 -4.83
CA LEU A 198 -5.26 16.00 -5.89
C LEU A 198 -4.01 15.12 -6.02
N VAL A 199 -2.82 15.73 -6.02
CA VAL A 199 -1.55 15.00 -6.05
C VAL A 199 -1.41 14.10 -4.83
N LEU A 200 -1.77 14.59 -3.64
CA LEU A 200 -1.78 13.80 -2.43
C LEU A 200 -2.74 12.61 -2.53
N LEU A 201 -3.94 12.80 -3.07
CA LEU A 201 -4.93 11.75 -3.28
C LEU A 201 -4.40 10.67 -4.23
N LEU A 202 -3.75 11.06 -5.32
CA LEU A 202 -3.11 10.13 -6.27
C LEU A 202 -1.98 9.33 -5.61
N ILE A 203 -1.14 9.97 -4.78
CA ILE A 203 -0.09 9.28 -4.02
C ILE A 203 -0.70 8.27 -3.05
N VAL A 204 -1.74 8.65 -2.31
CA VAL A 204 -2.43 7.76 -1.36
C VAL A 204 -3.06 6.57 -2.09
N ALA A 205 -3.74 6.81 -3.21
CA ALA A 205 -4.31 5.77 -4.07
C ALA A 205 -3.23 4.80 -4.57
N MET A 206 -2.08 5.32 -5.03
CA MET A 206 -0.97 4.49 -5.51
C MET A 206 -0.35 3.64 -4.38
N VAL A 207 -0.16 4.22 -3.19
CA VAL A 207 0.35 3.51 -2.02
C VAL A 207 -0.62 2.41 -1.58
N LEU A 208 -1.92 2.70 -1.50
CA LEU A 208 -2.95 1.71 -1.15
C LEU A 208 -3.03 0.58 -2.18
N GLY A 209 -3.03 0.93 -3.47
CA GLY A 209 -2.99 -0.04 -4.57
C GLY A 209 -1.78 -0.97 -4.47
N SER A 210 -0.58 -0.41 -4.27
CA SER A 210 0.64 -1.22 -4.12
C SER A 210 0.59 -2.14 -2.90
N ARG A 211 -0.01 -1.70 -1.79
CA ARG A 211 -0.18 -2.52 -0.58
C ARG A 211 -1.15 -3.66 -0.80
N LEU A 212 -2.26 -3.44 -1.51
CA LEU A 212 -3.23 -4.48 -1.83
C LEU A 212 -2.61 -5.56 -2.72
N VAL A 213 -1.88 -5.16 -3.78
CA VAL A 213 -1.17 -6.09 -4.66
C VAL A 213 -0.12 -6.89 -3.89
N ARG A 214 0.69 -6.24 -3.04
CA ARG A 214 1.69 -6.93 -2.21
C ARG A 214 1.06 -7.91 -1.22
N ARG A 215 -0.10 -7.58 -0.64
CA ARG A 215 -0.83 -8.48 0.27
C ARG A 215 -1.36 -9.71 -0.46
N ALA A 216 -1.93 -9.53 -1.66
CA ALA A 216 -2.41 -10.63 -2.48
C ALA A 216 -1.28 -11.58 -2.88
N ALA A 217 -0.16 -11.05 -3.39
CA ALA A 217 1.00 -11.85 -3.78
C ALA A 217 1.60 -12.64 -2.61
N LYS A 218 1.68 -12.04 -1.40
CA LYS A 218 2.13 -12.75 -0.19
C LYS A 218 1.18 -13.87 0.24
N ALA A 219 -0.13 -13.70 0.06
CA ALA A 219 -1.11 -14.72 0.42
C ALA A 219 -1.01 -15.93 -0.52
N GLU A 220 -0.88 -15.69 -1.83
CA GLU A 220 -0.68 -16.75 -2.84
C GLU A 220 0.61 -17.54 -2.59
N ALA A 221 1.73 -16.84 -2.32
CA ALA A 221 3.00 -17.51 -2.02
C ALA A 221 2.93 -18.40 -0.77
N LYS A 222 2.27 -17.93 0.30
CA LYS A 222 2.07 -18.74 1.52
C LYS A 222 1.19 -19.96 1.27
N ALA A 223 0.14 -19.82 0.47
CA ALA A 223 -0.74 -20.92 0.13
C ALA A 223 -0.03 -22.00 -0.70
N ALA A 224 0.79 -21.58 -1.69
CA ALA A 224 1.59 -22.49 -2.49
C ALA A 224 2.61 -23.26 -1.64
N GLN A 225 3.34 -22.57 -0.76
CA GLN A 225 4.28 -23.21 0.15
C GLN A 225 3.60 -24.18 1.12
N ALA A 226 2.43 -23.83 1.66
CA ALA A 226 1.69 -24.72 2.55
C ALA A 226 1.20 -25.98 1.83
N ALA A 227 0.78 -25.85 0.57
CA ALA A 227 0.39 -26.99 -0.26
C ALA A 227 1.57 -27.93 -0.55
N GLU A 228 2.74 -27.38 -0.90
CA GLU A 228 3.96 -28.16 -1.15
C GLU A 228 4.43 -28.92 0.10
N VAL A 229 4.41 -28.27 1.27
CA VAL A 229 4.74 -28.93 2.55
C VAL A 229 3.73 -30.02 2.90
N GLY A 230 2.44 -29.79 2.63
CA GLY A 230 1.38 -30.80 2.80
C GLY A 230 1.62 -32.04 1.95
N GLU A 231 1.89 -31.85 0.66
CA GLU A 231 2.14 -32.97 -0.26
C GLU A 231 3.42 -33.74 0.10
N ALA A 232 4.49 -33.05 0.52
CA ALA A 232 5.72 -33.68 0.99
C ALA A 232 5.47 -34.54 2.24
N ARG A 233 4.66 -34.05 3.18
CA ARG A 233 4.26 -34.79 4.39
C ARG A 233 3.43 -36.02 4.05
N ASP A 234 2.43 -35.89 3.19
CA ASP A 234 1.58 -37.02 2.78
C ASP A 234 2.42 -38.13 2.10
N ARG A 235 3.39 -37.75 1.26
CA ARG A 235 4.34 -38.70 0.64
C ARG A 235 5.22 -39.40 1.68
N ALA A 236 5.72 -38.66 2.68
CA ALA A 236 6.52 -39.24 3.76
C ALA A 236 5.71 -40.27 4.56
N ASP A 237 4.46 -39.96 4.89
CA ASP A 237 3.56 -40.85 5.65
C ASP A 237 3.20 -42.12 4.87
N LEU A 238 3.05 -42.02 3.54
CA LEU A 238 2.85 -43.18 2.67
C LEU A 238 4.10 -44.07 2.61
N LEU A 239 5.28 -43.47 2.44
CA LEU A 239 6.55 -44.21 2.42
C LEU A 239 6.80 -44.93 3.74
N ALA A 240 6.55 -44.29 4.87
CA ALA A 240 6.73 -44.91 6.18
C ALA A 240 5.80 -46.12 6.37
N ARG A 241 4.53 -46.01 5.94
CA ARG A 241 3.59 -47.14 5.97
C ARG A 241 4.06 -48.31 5.11
N GLU A 242 4.56 -48.04 3.91
CA GLU A 242 5.09 -49.06 3.01
C GLU A 242 6.37 -49.71 3.57
N LEU A 243 7.27 -48.92 4.17
CA LEU A 243 8.47 -49.45 4.83
C LEU A 243 8.10 -50.40 5.98
N ASN A 244 7.15 -50.02 6.82
CA ASN A 244 6.69 -50.87 7.93
C ASN A 244 6.08 -52.19 7.40
N HIS A 245 5.29 -52.14 6.34
CA HIS A 245 4.76 -53.34 5.70
C HIS A 245 5.89 -54.25 5.16
N ARG A 246 6.92 -53.68 4.52
CA ARG A 246 8.08 -54.44 4.03
C ARG A 246 8.88 -55.08 5.15
N VAL A 247 9.07 -54.39 6.27
CA VAL A 247 9.76 -54.96 7.43
C VAL A 247 9.01 -56.18 7.95
N LYS A 248 7.68 -56.13 8.08
CA LYS A 248 6.86 -57.30 8.45
C LYS A 248 7.05 -58.46 7.48
N ASN A 249 7.06 -58.19 6.18
CA ASN A 249 7.30 -59.22 5.16
C ASN A 249 8.69 -59.85 5.28
N LEU A 250 9.73 -59.06 5.53
CA LEU A 250 11.09 -59.57 5.75
C LEU A 250 11.16 -60.49 6.98
N PHE A 251 10.52 -60.12 8.09
CA PHE A 251 10.46 -60.98 9.27
C PHE A 251 9.73 -62.29 9.00
N ALA A 252 8.65 -62.27 8.21
CA ALA A 252 7.94 -63.50 7.81
C ALA A 252 8.84 -64.43 6.97
N VAL A 253 9.61 -63.88 6.03
CA VAL A 253 10.56 -64.64 5.21
C VAL A 253 11.67 -65.25 6.08
N VAL A 254 12.27 -64.47 6.98
CA VAL A 254 13.31 -64.96 7.90
C VAL A 254 12.76 -66.08 8.78
N LEU A 255 11.54 -65.93 9.30
CA LEU A 255 10.88 -66.96 10.10
C LEU A 255 10.67 -68.26 9.30
N ALA A 256 10.23 -68.16 8.04
CA ALA A 256 10.06 -69.32 7.17
C ALA A 256 11.38 -70.06 6.90
N ILE A 257 12.47 -69.32 6.63
CA ILE A 257 13.81 -69.91 6.41
C ILE A 257 14.27 -70.68 7.66
N VAL A 258 14.11 -70.08 8.85
CA VAL A 258 14.48 -70.72 10.12
C VAL A 258 13.69 -72.00 10.35
N GLN A 259 12.36 -71.97 10.10
CA GLN A 259 11.50 -73.15 10.27
C GLN A 259 11.77 -74.25 9.25
N MET A 260 12.08 -73.89 7.99
CA MET A 260 12.46 -74.87 6.96
C MET A 260 13.79 -75.56 7.27
N SER A 261 14.72 -74.88 7.96
CA SER A 261 16.07 -75.39 8.22
C SER A 261 16.13 -76.60 9.17
N SER A 262 15.06 -76.89 9.91
CA SER A 262 14.94 -78.07 10.78
C SER A 262 13.92 -79.11 10.31
N ARG A 263 13.32 -78.92 9.13
CA ARG A 263 12.25 -79.80 8.62
C ARG A 263 12.65 -81.28 8.56
N ASP A 264 13.90 -81.55 8.16
CA ASP A 264 14.44 -82.92 7.99
C ASP A 264 15.47 -83.28 9.08
N LYS A 265 15.57 -82.48 10.15
CA LYS A 265 16.54 -82.66 11.26
C LYS A 265 15.85 -82.55 12.62
N PRO A 266 15.23 -83.64 13.12
CA PRO A 266 14.50 -83.64 14.39
C PRO A 266 15.33 -83.15 15.58
N GLU A 267 16.63 -83.43 15.58
CA GLU A 267 17.58 -83.00 16.61
C GLU A 267 17.83 -81.48 16.64
N ALA A 268 17.64 -80.77 15.52
CA ALA A 268 17.82 -79.32 15.42
C ALA A 268 16.54 -78.53 15.76
N LYS A 269 15.39 -79.21 15.83
CA LYS A 269 14.06 -78.60 16.02
C LYS A 269 13.96 -77.74 17.29
N PRO A 270 14.45 -78.16 18.48
CA PRO A 270 14.39 -77.33 19.68
C PRO A 270 15.14 -76.00 19.54
N VAL A 271 16.27 -76.00 18.80
CA VAL A 271 17.07 -74.80 18.57
C VAL A 271 16.39 -73.87 17.57
N THR A 272 15.85 -74.40 16.46
CA THR A 272 15.13 -73.57 15.48
C THR A 272 13.83 -72.99 16.03
N ASP A 273 13.13 -73.73 16.90
CA ASP A 273 11.92 -73.23 17.55
C ASP A 273 12.26 -72.08 18.50
N SER A 274 13.38 -72.17 19.22
CA SER A 274 13.88 -71.08 20.06
C SER A 274 14.26 -69.84 19.25
N ILE A 275 14.93 -70.00 18.10
CA ILE A 275 15.28 -68.88 17.20
C ILE A 275 14.01 -68.25 16.60
N ALA A 276 13.06 -69.07 16.14
CA ALA A 276 11.78 -68.62 15.61
C ALA A 276 10.97 -67.82 16.64
N GLN A 277 10.98 -68.25 17.91
CA GLN A 277 10.37 -67.55 19.04
C GLN A 277 10.97 -66.16 19.24
N ARG A 278 12.30 -66.04 19.25
CA ARG A 278 12.99 -64.74 19.37
C ARG A 278 12.73 -63.79 18.21
N ILE A 279 12.67 -64.31 16.99
CA ILE A 279 12.35 -63.49 15.80
C ILE A 279 10.94 -62.91 15.91
N ARG A 280 9.96 -63.68 16.41
CA ARG A 280 8.60 -63.17 16.65
C ARG A 280 8.59 -62.09 17.73
N ALA A 281 9.34 -62.26 18.81
CA ALA A 281 9.48 -61.25 19.87
C ALA A 281 10.08 -59.93 19.34
N LEU A 282 11.09 -60.01 18.47
CA LEU A 282 11.66 -58.83 17.80
C LEU A 282 10.65 -58.12 16.90
N LEU A 283 9.85 -58.88 16.15
CA LEU A 283 8.78 -58.34 15.31
C LEU A 283 7.73 -57.60 16.15
N THR A 284 7.27 -58.20 17.25
CA THR A 284 6.32 -57.56 18.18
C THR A 284 6.89 -56.28 18.77
N ALA A 285 8.15 -56.29 19.22
CA ALA A 285 8.79 -55.09 19.74
C ALA A 285 8.96 -54.00 18.67
N HIS A 286 9.19 -54.37 17.41
CA HIS A 286 9.25 -53.45 16.28
C HIS A 286 7.87 -52.82 15.98
N GLU A 287 6.79 -53.61 16.03
CA GLU A 287 5.43 -53.10 15.85
C GLU A 287 5.02 -52.11 16.95
N VAL A 288 5.32 -52.43 18.20
CA VAL A 288 5.06 -51.54 19.35
C VAL A 288 5.86 -50.24 19.24
N SER A 289 7.08 -50.31 18.70
CA SER A 289 7.95 -49.14 18.49
C SER A 289 7.52 -48.24 17.32
N GLN A 290 6.65 -48.69 16.42
CA GLN A 290 6.22 -47.95 15.23
C GLN A 290 4.79 -47.38 15.38
N GLY A 291 4.19 -47.50 16.56
CA GLY A 291 2.86 -46.95 16.88
C GLY A 291 2.87 -45.42 16.86
N GLU A 292 2.38 -44.85 15.76
CA GLU A 292 2.26 -43.41 15.45
C GLU A 292 3.58 -42.73 15.05
N LEU A 293 3.55 -42.17 13.84
CA LEU A 293 4.64 -41.59 13.03
C LEU A 293 5.46 -40.45 13.69
N ASP A 294 5.23 -40.13 14.95
CA ASP A 294 5.79 -38.96 15.62
C ASP A 294 6.22 -39.19 17.08
N ARG A 295 6.27 -40.45 17.55
CA ARG A 295 6.76 -40.76 18.91
C ARG A 295 8.01 -41.63 18.85
N GLU A 296 9.14 -41.06 19.26
CA GLU A 296 10.38 -41.81 19.56
C GLU A 296 10.24 -42.73 20.81
N LEU A 297 9.05 -42.79 21.39
CA LEU A 297 8.75 -43.43 22.66
C LEU A 297 7.61 -44.44 22.50
N ALA A 298 7.80 -45.65 23.02
CA ALA A 298 6.76 -46.68 23.08
C ALA A 298 6.36 -46.99 24.53
N SER A 299 5.11 -47.41 24.72
CA SER A 299 4.58 -47.75 26.04
C SER A 299 5.12 -49.09 26.54
N LEU A 300 5.64 -49.10 27.78
CA LEU A 300 6.04 -50.33 28.47
C LEU A 300 4.84 -51.25 28.72
N GLU A 301 3.68 -50.69 29.07
CA GLU A 301 2.45 -51.44 29.28
C GLU A 301 2.02 -52.17 28.00
N ALA A 302 2.02 -51.46 26.87
CA ALA A 302 1.69 -52.04 25.57
C ALA A 302 2.65 -53.17 25.20
N LEU A 303 3.95 -53.05 25.52
CA LEU A 303 4.92 -54.11 25.32
C LEU A 303 4.61 -55.36 26.16
N VAL A 304 4.29 -55.19 27.45
CA VAL A 304 3.96 -56.29 28.37
C VAL A 304 2.68 -57.00 27.92
N GLU A 305 1.63 -56.22 27.65
CA GLU A 305 0.34 -56.74 27.17
C GLU A 305 0.51 -57.54 25.88
N THR A 306 1.19 -56.96 24.88
CA THR A 306 1.40 -57.64 23.60
C THR A 306 2.26 -58.91 23.73
N SER A 307 3.19 -58.94 24.70
CA SER A 307 4.05 -60.11 24.94
C SER A 307 3.30 -61.26 25.62
N LEU A 308 2.37 -60.96 26.53
CA LEU A 308 1.58 -61.95 27.27
C LEU A 308 0.33 -62.43 26.51
N ALA A 309 -0.24 -61.57 25.65
CA ALA A 309 -1.49 -61.82 24.92
C ALA A 309 -1.59 -63.20 24.22
N PRO A 310 -0.54 -63.74 23.56
CA PRO A 310 -0.64 -65.02 22.86
C PRO A 310 -0.90 -66.23 23.76
N TYR A 311 -0.58 -66.13 25.05
CA TYR A 311 -0.66 -67.24 26.01
C TYR A 311 -1.73 -67.02 27.08
N ARG A 312 -2.15 -65.76 27.31
CA ARG A 312 -3.17 -65.38 28.28
C ARG A 312 -4.52 -65.98 27.92
N SER A 313 -5.16 -66.65 28.87
CA SER A 313 -6.48 -67.27 28.70
C SER A 313 -7.17 -67.43 30.06
N ALA A 314 -8.40 -67.94 30.08
CA ALA A 314 -9.09 -68.27 31.33
C ALA A 314 -8.31 -69.28 32.22
N LYS A 315 -7.39 -70.06 31.64
CA LYS A 315 -6.49 -70.99 32.36
C LYS A 315 -5.10 -70.42 32.65
N HIS A 316 -4.73 -69.34 31.97
CA HIS A 316 -3.43 -68.67 32.10
C HIS A 316 -3.66 -67.21 32.47
N VAL A 317 -3.98 -66.99 33.75
CA VAL A 317 -4.33 -65.67 34.27
C VAL A 317 -3.05 -64.86 34.50
N ALA A 318 -3.03 -63.62 33.99
CA ALA A 318 -2.01 -62.63 34.29
C ALA A 318 -2.65 -61.30 34.67
N ASN A 319 -2.12 -60.68 35.74
CA ASN A 319 -2.45 -59.32 36.14
C ASN A 319 -1.29 -58.40 35.74
N ILE A 320 -1.61 -57.27 35.12
CA ILE A 320 -0.64 -56.28 34.64
C ILE A 320 -1.02 -54.95 35.29
N GLU A 321 -0.12 -54.36 36.07
CA GLU A 321 -0.41 -53.11 36.80
C GLU A 321 0.83 -52.21 36.88
N GLY A 322 0.67 -50.93 36.52
CA GLY A 322 1.71 -49.94 36.73
C GLY A 322 1.35 -48.57 36.15
N PRO A 323 2.12 -47.51 36.47
CA PRO A 323 1.90 -46.18 35.90
C PRO A 323 2.32 -46.13 34.42
N GLU A 324 1.82 -45.15 33.67
CA GLU A 324 2.22 -44.93 32.27
C GLU A 324 3.74 -44.66 32.19
N VAL A 325 4.45 -45.53 31.45
CA VAL A 325 5.89 -45.41 31.20
C VAL A 325 6.13 -45.49 29.70
N LEU A 326 6.63 -44.39 29.16
CA LEU A 326 7.09 -44.28 27.79
C LEU A 326 8.61 -44.44 27.75
N LEU A 327 9.10 -45.41 26.98
CA LEU A 327 10.53 -45.72 26.83
C LEU A 327 10.98 -45.44 25.40
N PRO A 328 12.22 -44.98 25.18
CA PRO A 328 12.78 -44.85 23.84
C PRO A 328 12.70 -46.18 23.08
N ALA A 329 12.31 -46.12 21.80
CA ALA A 329 12.20 -47.27 20.88
C ALA A 329 13.37 -48.28 21.00
N LYS A 330 14.60 -47.78 21.12
CA LYS A 330 15.82 -48.59 21.24
C LYS A 330 15.87 -49.48 22.50
N ARG A 331 15.13 -49.14 23.56
CA ARG A 331 15.06 -49.92 24.81
C ARG A 331 13.92 -50.94 24.82
N ILE A 332 12.95 -50.80 23.91
CA ILE A 332 11.77 -51.69 23.80
C ILE A 332 12.15 -53.04 23.23
N THR A 333 13.01 -53.08 22.21
CA THR A 333 13.47 -54.32 21.57
C THR A 333 14.11 -55.33 22.53
N PRO A 334 15.12 -54.97 23.36
CA PRO A 334 15.68 -55.92 24.32
C PRO A 334 14.69 -56.30 25.43
N LEU A 335 13.85 -55.37 25.91
CA LEU A 335 12.82 -55.69 26.90
C LEU A 335 11.77 -56.66 26.35
N GLY A 336 11.39 -56.52 25.07
CA GLY A 336 10.47 -57.45 24.41
C GLY A 336 11.00 -58.88 24.37
N LEU A 337 12.32 -59.05 24.17
CA LEU A 337 12.97 -60.36 24.28
C LEU A 337 12.91 -60.91 25.70
N VAL A 338 13.18 -60.08 26.71
CA VAL A 338 13.12 -60.50 28.13
C VAL A 338 11.70 -60.96 28.50
N PHE A 339 10.67 -60.18 28.17
CA PHE A 339 9.29 -60.57 28.43
C PHE A 339 8.89 -61.82 27.68
N HIS A 340 9.32 -61.98 26.43
CA HIS A 340 9.05 -63.19 25.67
C HIS A 340 9.65 -64.41 26.36
N GLU A 341 10.92 -64.37 26.76
CA GLU A 341 11.59 -65.48 27.44
C GLU A 341 10.91 -65.79 28.79
N LEU A 342 10.62 -64.78 29.62
CA LEU A 342 9.87 -64.94 30.87
C LEU A 342 8.50 -65.58 30.65
N THR A 343 7.76 -65.11 29.64
CA THR A 343 6.45 -65.64 29.27
C THR A 343 6.56 -67.10 28.84
N THR A 344 7.53 -67.45 27.99
CA THR A 344 7.72 -68.83 27.55
C THR A 344 8.14 -69.75 28.69
N ASN A 345 8.93 -69.26 29.65
CA ASN A 345 9.33 -70.01 30.83
C ASN A 345 8.13 -70.28 31.73
N ALA A 346 7.26 -69.29 31.94
CA ALA A 346 6.05 -69.47 32.73
C ALA A 346 5.11 -70.54 32.14
N VAL A 347 4.97 -70.58 30.81
CA VAL A 347 4.17 -71.60 30.09
C VAL A 347 4.80 -73.00 30.17
N LYS A 348 6.12 -73.11 30.04
CA LYS A 348 6.80 -74.41 29.94
C LYS A 348 7.14 -75.03 31.30
N TYR A 349 7.51 -74.20 32.26
CA TYR A 349 8.14 -74.65 33.51
C TYR A 349 7.60 -73.93 34.76
N GLY A 350 7.00 -72.75 34.59
CA GLY A 350 6.60 -71.88 35.70
C GLY A 350 5.13 -71.98 36.09
N ALA A 351 4.56 -70.86 36.55
CA ALA A 351 3.21 -70.77 37.11
C ALA A 351 2.15 -71.30 36.14
N TRP A 352 2.15 -70.88 34.88
CA TRP A 352 1.12 -71.31 33.92
C TRP A 352 1.18 -72.78 33.56
N ALA A 353 2.35 -73.42 33.60
CA ALA A 353 2.47 -74.87 33.45
C ALA A 353 1.77 -75.66 34.58
N HIS A 354 1.63 -75.04 35.77
CA HIS A 354 1.14 -75.69 36.99
C HIS A 354 -0.22 -75.12 37.48
N GLY A 355 -0.92 -74.36 36.63
CA GLY A 355 -2.23 -73.76 36.96
C GLY A 355 -2.15 -72.55 37.91
N GLY A 356 -0.96 -71.98 38.06
CA GLY A 356 -0.69 -70.75 38.81
C GLY A 356 -0.99 -69.46 38.04
N THR A 357 -0.65 -68.33 38.64
CA THR A 357 -0.90 -66.97 38.09
C THR A 357 0.39 -66.16 37.96
N ILE A 358 0.38 -65.19 37.05
CA ILE A 358 1.49 -64.25 36.84
C ILE A 358 1.02 -62.85 37.24
N ASP A 359 1.81 -62.15 38.05
CA ASP A 359 1.60 -60.74 38.37
C ASP A 359 2.81 -59.95 37.86
N VAL A 360 2.57 -59.07 36.89
CA VAL A 360 3.58 -58.15 36.35
C VAL A 360 3.25 -56.76 36.84
N SER A 361 4.15 -56.17 37.62
CA SER A 361 3.98 -54.81 38.10
C SER A 361 5.23 -53.98 37.97
N TRP A 362 5.08 -52.67 37.80
CA TRP A 362 6.23 -51.76 37.80
C TRP A 362 5.95 -50.46 38.55
N LYS A 363 7.04 -49.86 39.04
CA LYS A 363 7.03 -48.52 39.64
C LYS A 363 8.07 -47.65 38.95
N LYS A 364 7.73 -46.39 38.74
CA LYS A 364 8.64 -45.37 38.20
C LYS A 364 9.18 -44.51 39.35
N SER A 365 10.51 -44.43 39.45
CA SER A 365 11.25 -43.44 40.24
C SER A 365 12.05 -42.55 39.28
N ALA A 366 12.55 -41.39 39.74
CA ALA A 366 13.07 -40.29 38.92
C ALA A 366 13.79 -40.73 37.61
N ASP A 367 14.78 -41.63 37.71
CA ASP A 367 15.55 -42.13 36.55
C ASP A 367 15.49 -43.65 36.37
N LYS A 368 14.65 -44.37 37.12
CA LYS A 368 14.62 -45.84 37.12
C LYS A 368 13.20 -46.38 37.08
N VAL A 369 12.99 -47.41 36.28
CA VAL A 369 11.78 -48.22 36.30
C VAL A 369 12.12 -49.54 36.95
N THR A 370 11.49 -49.83 38.08
CA THR A 370 11.62 -51.12 38.76
C THR A 370 10.46 -51.99 38.33
N LEU A 371 10.75 -53.06 37.59
CA LEU A 371 9.79 -54.03 37.15
C LEU A 371 9.90 -55.31 37.98
N VAL A 372 8.75 -55.85 38.37
CA VAL A 372 8.62 -57.06 39.15
C VAL A 372 7.76 -58.05 38.37
N TRP A 373 8.34 -59.21 38.06
CA TRP A 373 7.64 -60.38 37.54
C TRP A 373 7.48 -61.39 38.68
N ARG A 374 6.25 -61.73 39.02
CA ARG A 374 5.95 -62.69 40.10
C ARG A 374 5.12 -63.84 39.57
N GLU A 375 5.58 -65.05 39.85
CA GLU A 375 4.86 -66.29 39.55
C GLU A 375 4.36 -66.91 40.85
N SER A 376 3.06 -67.19 40.92
CA SER A 376 2.38 -67.73 42.10
C SER A 376 1.76 -69.09 41.78
N GLY A 377 1.67 -69.99 42.76
CA GLY A 377 1.09 -71.34 42.56
C GLY A 377 2.04 -72.37 41.96
N VAL A 378 3.36 -72.12 42.02
CA VAL A 378 4.40 -73.05 41.58
C VAL A 378 5.37 -73.34 42.73
N THR A 379 5.82 -74.59 42.87
CA THR A 379 6.87 -74.98 43.85
C THR A 379 8.09 -75.46 43.08
N ILE A 380 9.00 -74.53 42.76
CA ILE A 380 10.24 -74.84 42.04
C ILE A 380 11.33 -75.10 43.08
N GLY A 381 11.72 -76.35 43.27
CA GLY A 381 12.83 -76.74 44.15
C GLY A 381 14.09 -77.09 43.35
N GLY A 382 15.22 -76.44 43.67
CA GLY A 382 16.55 -76.73 43.11
C GLY A 382 17.11 -75.63 42.20
N GLU A 383 18.45 -75.49 42.17
CA GLU A 383 19.14 -74.67 41.16
C GLU A 383 18.89 -75.25 39.76
N PRO A 384 18.67 -74.40 38.73
CA PRO A 384 18.43 -74.89 37.37
C PRO A 384 19.64 -75.67 36.84
N GLU A 385 19.46 -76.95 36.50
CA GLU A 385 20.52 -77.83 35.97
C GLU A 385 21.13 -77.37 34.63
N ARG A 386 20.49 -76.42 33.92
CA ARG A 386 21.03 -75.77 32.72
C ARG A 386 20.79 -74.27 32.75
N LYS A 387 21.87 -73.49 32.61
CA LYS A 387 21.82 -72.05 32.30
C LYS A 387 21.46 -71.87 30.82
N GLY A 388 20.18 -71.73 30.54
CA GLY A 388 19.67 -71.36 29.22
C GLY A 388 19.84 -69.86 28.93
N PHE A 389 19.43 -69.42 27.74
CA PHE A 389 19.61 -68.04 27.28
C PHE A 389 18.86 -67.01 28.14
N GLY A 390 17.72 -67.37 28.74
CA GLY A 390 16.99 -66.52 29.68
C GLY A 390 17.73 -66.21 30.99
N SER A 391 18.86 -66.88 31.27
CA SER A 391 19.73 -66.58 32.42
C SER A 391 20.94 -65.69 32.08
N LEU A 392 21.10 -65.32 30.80
CA LEU A 392 22.21 -64.50 30.26
C LEU A 392 21.77 -63.11 29.77
N LEU A 393 20.46 -62.85 29.74
CA LEU A 393 19.86 -61.52 29.50
C LEU A 393 19.77 -60.77 30.82
#